data_AF-A0A0T5PNE6-F1
#
_entry.id   AF-A0A0T5PNE6-F1
#
_cell.length_a   1.000
_cell.length_b   1.000
_cell.length_c   1.000
_cell.angle_alpha   90.00
_cell.angle_beta   90.00
_cell.angle_gamma   90.00
#
_symmetry.space_group_name_H-M   'P 1'
#
loop_
_entity.id
_entity.type
_entity.pdbx_description
1 polymer ?
#
loop_
_entity_poly.entity_id
_entity_poly.type
_entity_poly.pdbx_seq_one_letter_code
_entity_poly.pdbx_strand_id
1 'polypeptide(L)' 'VGIPQVNRLIELNVAEQVKNLCHTSFVQEAWERGQQLSVHGWVYSLRNGRVKDLKVSHSSLEQIDRIYALDPLELPDSD' A
#
# COMPACT_ATOMS: atom_id res chain seq x y z
N VAL A 1 21.45 13.95 -15.47
CA VAL A 1 20.54 14.47 -14.42
C VAL A 1 19.23 13.71 -14.56
N GLY A 2 18.66 13.16 -13.48
CA GLY A 2 17.35 12.50 -13.57
C GLY A 2 16.27 13.57 -13.80
N ILE A 3 15.40 13.36 -14.78
CA ILE A 3 14.34 14.31 -15.11
C ILE A 3 13.43 14.44 -13.86
N PRO A 4 13.28 15.62 -13.23
CA PRO A 4 12.55 15.76 -11.96
C PRO A 4 11.13 15.20 -11.99
N GLN A 5 10.46 15.32 -13.15
CA GLN A 5 9.14 14.76 -13.39
C GLN A 5 9.14 13.23 -13.31
N VAL A 6 10.16 12.55 -13.84
CA VAL A 6 10.28 11.09 -13.79
C VAL A 6 10.48 10.62 -12.35
N ASN A 7 11.30 11.30 -11.56
CA ASN A 7 11.47 10.96 -10.14
C ASN A 7 10.15 11.09 -9.38
N ARG A 8 9.38 12.15 -9.64
CA ARG A 8 8.07 12.32 -9.01
C ARG A 8 7.08 11.24 -9.43
N LEU A 9 7.07 10.85 -10.70
CA LEU A 9 6.23 9.75 -11.20
C LEU A 9 6.59 8.42 -10.54
N ILE A 10 7.88 8.14 -10.34
CA ILE A 10 8.33 6.93 -9.61
C ILE A 10 7.81 6.94 -8.18
N GLU A 11 7.92 8.07 -7.47
CA GLU A 11 7.42 8.18 -6.10
C GLU A 11 5.90 7.95 -6.02
N LEU A 12 5.14 8.55 -6.95
CA LEU A 12 3.69 8.37 -7.03
C LEU A 12 3.33 6.91 -7.36
N ASN A 13 4.06 6.29 -8.28
CA ASN A 13 3.82 4.92 -8.66
C ASN A 13 4.07 3.94 -7.50
N VAL A 14 5.14 4.14 -6.73
CA VAL A 14 5.40 3.32 -5.52
C VAL A 14 4.32 3.54 -4.46
N ALA A 15 3.90 4.79 -4.23
CA ALA A 15 2.82 5.09 -3.29
C ALA A 15 1.50 4.39 -3.67
N GLU A 16 1.13 4.46 -4.95
CA GLU A 16 -0.07 3.82 -5.48
C GLU A 16 0.00 2.28 -5.40
N GLN A 17 1.15 1.69 -5.71
CA GLN A 17 1.34 0.25 -5.60
C GLN A 17 1.25 -0.25 -4.16
N VAL A 18 1.80 0.51 -3.19
CA VAL A 18 1.64 0.17 -1.77
C VAL A 18 0.17 0.20 -1.38
N LYS A 19 -0.58 1.24 -1.79
CA LYS A 19 -2.03 1.33 -1.53
C LYS A 19 -2.78 0.13 -2.14
N ASN A 20 -2.53 -0.17 -3.41
CA ASN A 20 -3.15 -1.30 -4.10
C ASN A 20 -2.86 -2.63 -3.43
N LEU A 21 -1.62 -2.84 -2.96
CA LEU A 21 -1.27 -4.06 -2.22
C LEU A 21 -2.03 -4.16 -0.89
N CYS A 22 -2.17 -3.05 -0.16
CA CYS A 22 -2.95 -3.01 1.09
C CYS A 22 -4.43 -3.35 0.85
N HIS A 23 -4.97 -3.00 -0.31
CA HIS A 23 -6.36 -3.31 -0.68
C HIS A 23 -6.59 -4.77 -1.09
N THR A 24 -5.56 -5.57 -1.31
CA THR A 24 -5.74 -6.96 -1.70
C THR A 24 -6.26 -7.81 -0.54
N SER A 25 -7.13 -8.79 -0.85
CA SER A 25 -7.81 -9.61 0.16
C SER A 25 -6.83 -10.33 1.08
N PHE A 26 -5.75 -10.91 0.54
CA PHE A 26 -4.78 -11.66 1.33
C PHE A 26 -4.01 -10.80 2.35
N VAL A 27 -3.80 -9.50 2.08
CA VAL A 27 -3.16 -8.58 3.04
C VAL A 27 -4.16 -8.20 4.13
N GLN A 28 -5.41 -7.92 3.74
CA GLN A 28 -6.49 -7.62 4.67
C GLN A 28 -6.77 -8.80 5.61
N GLU A 29 -6.99 -10.00 5.06
CA GLU A 29 -7.15 -11.24 5.81
C GLU A 29 -5.95 -11.53 6.73
N ALA A 30 -4.73 -11.08 6.37
CA ALA A 30 -3.56 -11.20 7.24
C ALA A 30 -3.64 -10.32 8.46
N TRP A 31 -4.08 -9.08 8.29
CA TRP A 31 -4.32 -8.20 9.42
C TRP A 31 -5.52 -8.65 10.26
N GLU A 32 -6.59 -9.15 9.65
CA GLU A 32 -7.78 -9.66 10.36
C GLU A 32 -7.44 -10.86 11.26
N ARG A 33 -6.62 -11.80 10.77
CA ARG A 33 -6.17 -12.95 11.58
C ARG A 33 -5.11 -12.59 12.63
N GLY A 34 -4.78 -11.31 12.79
CA GLY A 34 -3.77 -10.82 13.73
C GLY A 34 -2.32 -11.14 13.33
N GLN A 35 -2.06 -11.47 12.07
CA GLN A 35 -0.68 -11.67 11.61
C GLN A 35 0.04 -10.33 11.53
N GLN A 36 1.25 -10.27 12.10
CA GLN A 36 2.11 -9.10 11.98
C GLN A 36 2.63 -8.97 10.54
N LEU A 37 2.07 -8.03 9.80
CA LEU A 37 2.45 -7.72 8.42
C LEU A 37 2.58 -6.20 8.26
N SER A 38 3.62 -5.75 7.57
CA SER A 38 3.81 -4.33 7.25
C SER A 38 4.26 -4.16 5.81
N VAL A 39 3.63 -3.24 5.11
CA VAL A 39 3.93 -2.88 3.72
C VAL A 39 4.62 -1.53 3.71
N HIS A 40 5.79 -1.44 3.09
CA HIS A 40 6.62 -0.23 3.04
C HIS A 40 6.85 0.22 1.59
N GLY A 41 6.86 1.53 1.35
CA GLY A 41 7.15 2.12 0.06
C GLY A 41 8.46 2.89 0.06
N TRP A 42 9.49 2.33 -0.56
CA TRP A 42 10.82 2.94 -0.65
C TRP A 42 11.25 3.16 -2.10
N VAL A 43 12.02 4.21 -2.32
CA VAL A 43 12.66 4.50 -3.61
C VAL A 43 14.16 4.50 -3.43
N TYR A 44 14.86 3.67 -4.19
CA TYR A 44 16.31 3.62 -4.19
C TYR A 44 16.88 4.44 -5.34
N SER A 45 17.77 5.38 -5.02
CA SER A 45 18.45 6.19 -6.02
C SER A 45 19.80 5.58 -6.38
N LEU A 46 19.88 5.01 -7.59
CA LEU A 46 21.11 4.45 -8.17
C LEU A 46 22.24 5.48 -8.32
N ARG A 47 21.91 6.77 -8.37
CA ARG A 47 22.89 7.85 -8.57
C ARG A 47 23.75 8.10 -7.33
N ASN A 48 23.15 8.01 -6.15
CA ASN A 48 23.79 8.40 -4.88
C ASN A 48 23.74 7.29 -3.83
N GLY A 49 23.20 6.12 -4.17
CA GLY A 49 23.09 4.96 -3.27
C GLY A 49 22.16 5.18 -2.07
N ARG A 50 21.28 6.19 -2.12
CA ARG A 50 20.38 6.51 -0.99
C ARG A 50 19.00 5.90 -1.20
N VAL A 51 18.48 5.33 -0.12
CA VAL A 51 17.07 4.95 -0.02
C VAL A 51 16.28 6.17 0.49
N LYS A 52 15.15 6.45 -0.15
CA LYS A 52 14.16 7.42 0.29
C LYS A 52 12.92 6.66 0.74
N ASP A 53 12.60 6.79 2.01
CA ASP A 53 11.31 6.33 2.55
C ASP A 53 10.22 7.33 2.18
N LEU A 54 9.16 6.85 1.52
CA LEU A 54 8.03 7.68 1.08
C LEU A 54 6.99 7.92 2.18
N LYS A 55 7.15 7.32 3.37
CA LYS A 55 6.22 7.46 4.50
C LYS A 55 4.79 7.01 4.20
N VAL A 56 4.65 6.03 3.30
CA VAL A 56 3.38 5.40 2.91
C VAL A 56 3.21 4.01 3.52
N SER A 57 3.81 3.77 4.69
CA SER A 57 3.83 2.44 5.29
C SER A 57 2.51 2.11 5.98
N HIS A 58 2.01 0.89 5.79
CA HIS A 58 0.78 0.38 6.41
C HIS A 58 1.08 -0.92 7.15
N SER A 59 0.48 -1.07 8.32
CA SER A 59 0.71 -2.16 9.27
C SER A 59 -0.57 -2.72 9.89
N SER A 60 -1.71 -2.08 9.65
CA SER A 60 -3.03 -2.56 10.06
C SER A 60 -4.13 -2.11 9.09
N LEU A 61 -5.28 -2.79 9.16
CA LEU A 61 -6.50 -2.45 8.42
C LEU A 61 -7.01 -1.04 8.71
N GLU A 62 -6.80 -0.53 9.93
CA GLU A 62 -7.27 0.78 10.36
C GLU A 62 -6.61 1.92 9.58
N GLN A 63 -5.47 1.65 8.94
CA GLN A 63 -4.73 2.61 8.15
C GLN A 63 -5.21 2.69 6.70
N ILE A 64 -6.17 1.85 6.30
CA ILE A 64 -6.75 1.83 4.95
C ILE A 64 -8.10 2.57 4.97
N ASP A 65 -8.43 3.24 3.87
CA ASP A 65 -9.75 3.82 3.64
C ASP A 65 -10.84 2.74 3.73
N ARG A 66 -11.85 2.94 4.57
CA ARG A 66 -12.94 1.97 4.79
C ARG A 66 -13.70 1.55 3.53
N ILE A 67 -13.67 2.35 2.47
CA ILE A 67 -14.25 2.01 1.16
C ILE A 67 -13.60 0.75 0.57
N TYR A 68 -12.36 0.45 0.96
CA TYR A 68 -11.60 -0.72 0.50
C TYR A 68 -11.43 -1.78 1.57
N ALA A 69 -11.93 -1.55 2.79
CA ALA A 69 -12.02 -2.63 3.77
C ALA A 69 -12.99 -3.67 3.18
N LEU A 70 -12.56 -4.93 3.12
CA LEU A 70 -13.48 -6.00 2.77
C LEU A 70 -14.59 -6.01 3.80
N ASP A 71 -15.78 -5.57 3.41
CA ASP A 71 -16.97 -5.88 4.19
C ASP A 71 -17.09 -7.41 4.21
N PRO A 72 -17.17 -8.03 5.39
CA PRO A 72 -17.30 -9.47 5.51
C PRO A 72 -18.66 -9.88 4.94
N LEU A 73 -18.68 -10.22 3.65
CA LEU A 73 -19.79 -10.83 2.93
C LEU A 73 -21.14 -10.13 3.16
N GLU A 74 -21.38 -8.99 2.50
CA GLU A 74 -22.74 -8.71 2.05
C GLU A 74 -23.09 -9.75 0.97
N LEU A 75 -23.58 -10.91 1.41
CA LEU A 75 -24.45 -11.72 0.57
C LEU A 75 -25.63 -10.80 0.23
N PRO A 76 -25.91 -10.48 -1.05
CA PRO A 76 -27.14 -9.78 -1.38
C PRO A 76 -28.29 -10.62 -0.81
N ASP A 77 -29.10 -10.01 0.06
CA ASP A 77 -30.27 -10.66 0.62
C ASP A 77 -31.03 -11.33 -0.53
N SER A 78 -31.23 -12.64 -0.39
CA SER A 78 -31.98 -13.45 -1.32
C SER A 78 -33.46 -13.11 -1.19
N ASP A 79 -33.89 -12.08 -1.90
CA ASP A 79 -35.28 -11.80 -2.26
C ASP A 79 -35.58 -12.29 -3.68
#